data_AF-A0A2E7XJV7-F1
#
_entry.id   AF-A0A2E7XJV7-F1
#
_cell.length_a   1.000
_cell.length_b   1.000
_cell.length_c   1.000
_cell.angle_alpha   90.00
_cell.angle_beta   90.00
_cell.angle_gamma   90.00
#
_symmetry.space_group_name_H-M   'P 1'
#
loop_
_entity.id
_entity.type
_entity.pdbx_description
1 polymer ?
#
loop_
_entity_poly.entity_id
_entity_poly.type
_entity_poly.pdbx_seq_one_letter_code
_entity_poly.pdbx_strand_id
1 'polypeptide(L)'
;MRGLWHGISGRTGHLERIEQCGNRVVVTAYRTIHDFRVDGTLRNGARDIGPACNNFRTANHFDDGVMFFRLFNLFDAVTRRLSGEEMIFAFIDGIETRTKKICHYPIDG
;
A
#
# COMPACT_ATOMS: atom_id res chain seq x y z
N MET A 1 -4.55 1.80 -8.73
CA MET A 1 -3.33 2.07 -7.93
C MET A 1 -2.08 1.31 -8.39
N ARG A 2 -2.14 0.42 -9.39
CA ARG A 2 -0.96 -0.33 -9.86
C ARG A 2 0.17 0.58 -10.37
N GLY A 3 1.42 0.24 -10.05
CA GLY A 3 2.61 0.95 -10.50
C GLY A 3 3.77 0.92 -9.50
N LEU A 4 4.92 1.47 -9.94
CA LEU A 4 6.01 1.85 -9.04
C LEU A 4 5.87 3.33 -8.70
N TRP A 5 5.77 3.62 -7.40
CA TRP A 5 5.46 4.94 -6.86
C TRP A 5 6.62 5.49 -6.05
N HIS A 6 7.03 6.72 -6.35
CA HIS A 6 8.12 7.41 -5.68
C HIS A 6 7.63 8.66 -4.94
N GLY A 7 7.90 8.76 -3.65
CA GLY A 7 7.52 9.87 -2.78
C GLY A 7 8.28 11.15 -3.09
N ILE A 8 7.55 12.20 -3.46
CA ILE A 8 8.07 13.52 -3.85
C ILE A 8 7.82 14.60 -2.79
N SER A 9 6.93 14.35 -1.82
CA SER A 9 6.71 15.21 -0.66
C SER A 9 6.33 14.36 0.55
N GLY A 10 6.38 14.93 1.76
CA GLY A 10 6.18 14.16 3.00
C GLY A 10 7.38 13.26 3.26
N ARG A 11 7.21 11.93 3.10
CA ARG A 11 8.33 10.98 3.15
C ARG A 11 9.05 10.92 1.81
N THR A 12 9.81 11.96 1.49
CA THR A 12 10.62 12.01 0.26
C THR A 12 11.58 10.82 0.17
N GLY A 13 11.64 10.18 -1.00
CA GLY A 13 12.44 8.96 -1.20
C GLY A 13 11.70 7.67 -0.85
N HIS A 14 10.47 7.74 -0.33
CA HIS A 14 9.59 6.58 -0.24
C HIS A 14 9.46 5.90 -1.62
N LEU A 15 9.56 4.58 -1.65
CA LEU A 15 9.44 3.80 -2.87
C LEU A 15 8.60 2.56 -2.58
N GLU A 16 7.49 2.44 -3.29
CA GLU A 16 6.66 1.24 -3.21
C GLU A 16 6.16 0.80 -4.58
N ARG A 17 6.14 -0.52 -4.80
CA ARG A 17 5.49 -1.14 -5.95
C ARG A 17 4.18 -1.76 -5.52
N ILE A 18 3.12 -1.49 -6.28
CA ILE A 18 1.79 -2.04 -6.04
C ILE A 18 1.36 -2.80 -7.29
N GLU A 19 1.02 -4.07 -7.12
CA GLU A 19 0.39 -4.92 -8.14
C GLU A 19 -0.96 -5.44 -7.63
N GLN A 20 -1.92 -5.62 -8.52
CA GLN A 20 -3.26 -6.07 -8.15
C GLN A 20 -3.86 -7.00 -9.21
N CYS A 21 -4.40 -8.13 -8.76
CA CYS A 21 -5.14 -9.10 -9.55
C CYS A 21 -6.49 -9.40 -8.85
N GLY A 22 -7.57 -8.79 -9.34
CA GLY A 22 -8.87 -8.85 -8.67
C GLY A 22 -8.79 -8.27 -7.25
N ASN A 23 -9.17 -9.07 -6.26
CA ASN A 23 -9.12 -8.68 -4.84
C ASN A 23 -7.78 -8.99 -4.16
N ARG A 24 -6.77 -9.54 -4.86
CA ARG A 24 -5.42 -9.73 -4.29
C ARG A 24 -4.53 -8.56 -4.67
N VAL A 25 -3.85 -8.00 -3.67
CA VAL A 25 -2.90 -6.90 -3.79
C VAL A 25 -1.56 -7.34 -3.22
N VAL A 26 -0.48 -7.03 -3.95
CA VAL A 26 0.88 -7.18 -3.46
C VAL A 26 1.53 -5.80 -3.42
N VAL A 27 2.06 -5.43 -2.26
CA VAL A 27 2.84 -4.20 -2.07
C VAL A 27 4.26 -4.58 -1.65
N THR A 28 5.27 -4.10 -2.37
CA THR A 28 6.68 -4.26 -1.96
C THR A 28 7.29 -2.91 -1.63
N ALA A 29 7.72 -2.74 -0.39
CA ALA A 29 8.34 -1.52 0.12
C ALA A 29 9.27 -1.85 1.29
N TYR A 30 10.36 -1.10 1.48
CA TYR A 30 11.26 -1.19 2.65
C TYR A 30 11.67 -2.61 3.06
N ARG A 31 11.98 -3.48 2.09
CA ARG A 31 12.36 -4.90 2.30
C ARG A 31 11.25 -5.81 2.82
N THR A 32 10.01 -5.34 2.81
CA THR A 32 8.81 -6.09 3.16
C THR A 32 7.94 -6.32 1.92
N ILE A 33 7.33 -7.50 1.85
CA ILE A 33 6.31 -7.84 0.86
C ILE A 33 5.00 -8.04 1.61
N HIS A 34 4.04 -7.14 1.39
CA HIS A 34 2.67 -7.29 1.86
C HIS A 34 1.87 -8.00 0.78
N ASP A 35 1.41 -9.24 1.04
CA ASP A 35 0.53 -9.99 0.14
C ASP A 35 -0.80 -10.25 0.83
N PHE A 36 -1.88 -9.68 0.30
CA PHE A 36 -3.18 -9.68 0.97
C PHE A 36 -4.35 -9.64 0.00
N ARG A 37 -5.52 -10.01 0.51
CA ARG A 37 -6.80 -9.69 -0.10
C ARG A 37 -7.42 -8.46 0.52
N VAL A 38 -8.16 -7.71 -0.30
CA VAL A 38 -8.90 -6.51 0.12
C VAL A 38 -10.36 -6.83 0.46
N ASP A 39 -10.57 -7.84 1.31
CA ASP A 39 -11.91 -8.31 1.74
C ASP A 39 -12.24 -7.95 3.21
N GLY A 40 -11.38 -7.18 3.87
CA GLY A 40 -11.58 -6.74 5.25
C GLY A 40 -11.35 -7.83 6.31
N THR A 41 -10.80 -8.99 5.95
CA THR A 41 -10.61 -10.10 6.89
C THR A 41 -9.14 -10.31 7.28
N LEU A 42 -8.90 -10.69 8.54
CA LEU A 42 -7.56 -11.13 9.00
C LEU A 42 -7.12 -12.47 8.40
N ARG A 43 -8.08 -13.29 7.97
CA ARG A 43 -7.79 -14.61 7.40
C ARG A 43 -7.05 -14.49 6.07
N ASN A 44 -7.49 -13.55 5.24
CA ASN A 44 -6.97 -13.37 3.89
C ASN A 44 -6.10 -12.11 3.74
N GLY A 45 -5.93 -11.31 4.79
CA GLY A 45 -5.01 -10.19 4.79
C GLY A 45 -3.54 -10.59 4.99
N ALA A 46 -2.67 -9.60 5.10
CA ALA A 46 -1.23 -9.85 5.09
C ALA A 46 -0.77 -10.55 6.37
N ARG A 47 0.28 -11.35 6.27
CA ARG A 47 0.98 -11.94 7.42
C ARG A 47 2.46 -11.60 7.29
N ASP A 48 2.80 -10.39 7.69
CA ASP A 48 4.08 -9.79 7.41
C ASP A 48 5.07 -10.05 8.54
N ILE A 49 6.35 -10.02 8.18
CA ILE A 49 7.46 -9.96 9.14
C ILE A 49 8.03 -8.55 9.06
N GLY A 50 7.94 -7.83 10.17
CA GLY A 50 8.47 -6.48 10.29
C GLY A 50 10.00 -6.45 10.39
N PRO A 51 10.59 -5.25 10.32
CA PRO A 51 12.04 -5.08 10.40
C PRO A 51 12.66 -5.56 11.71
N ALA A 52 11.86 -5.68 12.78
CA ALA A 52 12.27 -6.23 14.07
C ALA A 52 11.90 -7.72 14.24
N CYS A 53 11.71 -8.45 13.13
CA CYS A 53 11.26 -9.85 13.10
C CYS A 53 9.89 -10.11 13.76
N ASN A 54 9.10 -9.06 13.99
CA ASN A 54 7.78 -9.15 14.59
C ASN A 54 6.76 -9.60 13.53
N ASN A 55 5.91 -10.56 13.88
CA ASN A 55 4.80 -10.97 13.02
C ASN A 55 3.62 -10.01 13.22
N PHE A 56 3.04 -9.53 12.14
CA PHE A 56 1.79 -8.79 12.21
C PHE A 56 0.82 -9.19 11.10
N ARG A 57 -0.48 -9.02 11.40
CA ARG A 57 -1.56 -9.41 10.49
C ARG A 57 -2.41 -8.21 10.17
N THR A 58 -2.96 -8.17 8.96
CA THR A 58 -3.78 -7.02 8.54
C THR A 58 -5.12 -7.45 7.97
N ALA A 59 -6.10 -6.54 8.00
CA ALA A 59 -7.46 -6.72 7.50
C ALA A 59 -7.76 -5.64 6.47
N ASN A 60 -7.16 -5.79 5.29
CA ASN A 60 -7.13 -4.73 4.29
C ASN A 60 -8.45 -4.69 3.52
N HIS A 61 -8.90 -3.50 3.17
CA HIS A 61 -10.14 -3.30 2.43
C HIS A 61 -10.08 -2.02 1.61
N PHE A 62 -11.04 -1.86 0.70
CA PHE A 62 -11.32 -0.59 0.07
C PHE A 62 -12.61 -0.01 0.62
N ASP A 63 -12.63 1.30 0.81
CA ASP A 63 -13.82 2.09 1.03
C ASP A 63 -13.69 3.40 0.26
N ASP A 64 -14.71 3.75 -0.53
CA ASP A 64 -14.75 4.93 -1.43
C ASP A 64 -13.45 5.19 -2.22
N GLY A 65 -12.88 4.14 -2.81
CA GLY A 65 -11.63 4.24 -3.61
C GLY A 65 -10.34 4.41 -2.81
N VAL A 66 -10.42 4.46 -1.47
CA VAL A 66 -9.29 4.48 -0.54
C VAL A 66 -8.99 3.05 -0.08
N MET A 67 -7.74 2.63 -0.20
CA MET A 67 -7.26 1.36 0.33
C MET A 67 -6.80 1.56 1.78
N PHE A 68 -7.35 0.78 2.70
CA PHE A 68 -7.01 0.78 4.11
C PHE A 68 -6.13 -0.42 4.45
N PHE A 69 -5.06 -0.16 5.18
CA PHE A 69 -4.20 -1.17 5.79
C PHE A 69 -4.49 -1.24 7.29
N ARG A 70 -5.41 -2.12 7.68
CA ARG A 70 -5.88 -2.20 9.06
C ARG A 70 -5.05 -3.18 9.87
N LEU A 71 -4.27 -2.69 10.82
CA LEU A 71 -3.39 -3.53 11.62
C LEU A 71 -4.20 -4.32 12.66
N PHE A 72 -4.03 -5.63 12.69
CA PHE A 72 -4.73 -6.57 13.58
C PHE A 72 -6.26 -6.45 13.62
N ASN A 73 -6.87 -5.83 12.60
CA ASN A 73 -8.29 -5.45 12.59
C ASN A 73 -8.68 -4.49 13.73
N LEU A 74 -7.75 -3.67 14.22
CA LEU A 74 -7.96 -2.75 15.35
C LEU A 74 -8.02 -1.28 14.90
N PHE A 75 -7.10 -0.87 14.04
CA PHE A 75 -7.00 0.51 13.56
C PHE A 75 -6.37 0.60 12.18
N ASP A 76 -6.69 1.66 11.45
CA ASP A 76 -6.18 1.91 10.10
C ASP A 76 -4.80 2.55 10.16
N ALA A 77 -3.76 1.74 9.91
CA ALA A 77 -2.36 2.14 10.07
C ALA A 77 -1.82 2.89 8.84
N VAL A 78 -2.32 2.53 7.66
CA VAL A 78 -1.94 3.15 6.39
C VAL A 78 -3.18 3.32 5.53
N THR A 79 -3.28 4.45 4.83
CA THR A 79 -4.23 4.60 3.73
C THR A 79 -3.50 4.90 2.44
N ARG A 80 -4.09 4.47 1.32
CA ARG A 80 -3.64 4.85 -0.02
C ARG A 80 -4.83 5.26 -0.84
N ARG A 81 -4.71 6.37 -1.58
CA ARG A 81 -5.73 6.80 -2.54
C ARG A 81 -5.06 7.41 -3.77
N LEU A 82 -5.73 7.31 -4.91
CA LEU A 82 -5.31 8.05 -6.10
C LEU A 82 -5.83 9.49 -6.04
N SER A 83 -5.02 10.43 -6.51
CA SER A 83 -5.36 11.84 -6.63
C SER A 83 -4.79 12.35 -7.95
N GLY A 84 -5.58 12.24 -9.02
CA GLY A 84 -5.11 12.49 -10.38
C GLY A 84 -4.05 11.46 -10.79
N GLU A 85 -2.88 11.94 -11.20
CA GLU A 85 -1.74 11.09 -11.59
C GLU A 85 -0.89 10.64 -10.40
N GLU A 86 -1.11 11.24 -9.22
CA GLU A 86 -0.41 10.91 -7.99
C GLU A 86 -1.13 9.83 -7.19
N MET A 87 -0.38 9.12 -6.37
CA MET A 87 -0.95 8.36 -5.26
C MET A 87 -0.55 9.04 -3.95
N ILE A 88 -1.54 9.24 -3.08
CA ILE A 88 -1.35 9.71 -1.71
C ILE A 88 -1.23 8.49 -0.81
N PHE A 89 -0.08 8.35 -0.15
CA PHE A 89 0.16 7.38 0.92
C PHE A 89 0.11 8.14 2.25
N ALA A 90 -0.77 7.76 3.17
CA ALA A 90 -0.80 8.35 4.50
C ALA A 90 -0.51 7.29 5.55
N PHE A 91 0.33 7.64 6.52
CA PHE A 91 0.59 6.81 7.68
C PHE A 91 -0.21 7.33 8.88
N ILE A 92 -0.43 6.49 9.89
CA ILE A 92 -1.22 6.83 11.08
C ILE A 92 -0.69 8.05 11.87
N ASP A 93 0.56 8.46 11.63
CA ASP A 93 1.12 9.68 12.21
C ASP A 93 0.67 10.99 11.54
N GLY A 94 -0.26 10.90 10.58
CA GLY A 94 -0.86 12.05 9.90
C GLY A 94 -0.01 12.60 8.76
N ILE A 95 1.19 12.07 8.52
CA ILE A 95 2.02 12.49 7.39
C ILE A 95 1.48 11.86 6.10
N GLU A 96 1.01 12.71 5.19
CA GLU A 96 0.71 12.34 3.81
C GLU A 96 1.95 12.48 2.92
N THR A 97 2.26 11.41 2.19
CA THR A 97 3.29 11.33 1.18
C THR A 97 2.63 11.38 -0.19
N ARG A 98 2.89 12.42 -0.97
CA ARG A 98 2.52 12.45 -2.39
C ARG A 98 3.54 11.68 -3.18
N THR A 99 3.08 10.84 -4.09
CA THR A 99 3.95 9.99 -4.90
C THR A 99 3.68 10.18 -6.38
N LYS A 100 4.74 10.18 -7.18
CA LYS A 100 4.67 10.12 -8.64
C LYS A 100 4.87 8.68 -9.11
N LYS A 101 4.14 8.26 -10.13
CA LYS A 101 4.41 6.99 -10.81
C LYS A 101 5.69 7.13 -11.64
N ILE A 102 6.59 6.16 -11.55
CA ILE A 102 7.88 6.19 -12.26
C ILE A 102 8.12 4.99 -13.18
N CYS A 103 7.26 3.98 -13.15
CA CYS A 103 7.26 2.90 -14.14
C CYS A 103 6.08 3.04 -15.07
N HIS A 104 6.36 2.98 -16.37
CA HIS A 104 5.38 2.90 -17.44
C HIS A 104 5.60 1.60 -18.19
N TYR A 105 4.53 1.02 -18.70
CA TYR A 105 4.69 -0.04 -19.69
C TYR A 105 5.42 0.54 -20.91
N PRO A 106 6.26 -0.25 -21.60
CA PRO A 106 6.77 0.11 -22.90
C PRO A 106 5.60 0.53 -23.81
N ILE A 107 5.82 1.52 -24.66
CA ILE A 107 4.77 2.10 -25.51
C ILE A 107 4.34 1.12 -26.62
N ASP A 108 5.07 0.02 -26.83
CA ASP A 108 4.79 -0.93 -27.91
C ASP A 108 4.26 -2.27 -27.37
N GLY A 109 2.98 -2.53 -27.66
CA GLY A 109 2.27 -3.80 -27.47
C GLY A 109 1.23 -3.98 -28.57
#